data_AF-A0A2M8C7E9-F1
#
_entry.id   AF-A0A2M8C7E9-F1
#
_cell.length_a   1.000
_cell.length_b   1.000
_cell.length_c   1.000
_cell.angle_alpha   90.00
_cell.angle_beta   90.00
_cell.angle_gamma   90.00
#
_symmetry.space_group_name_H-M   'P 1'
#
loop_
_entity.id
_entity.type
_entity.pdbx_description
1 polymer ?
#
loop_
_entity_poly.entity_id
_entity_poly.type
_entity_poly.pdbx_seq_one_letter_code
_entity_poly.pdbx_strand_id
1 'polypeptide(L)'
;MYGSDIKFKHIPLNFFTMIKKLQTILIISSLLAFSMQAQDTFSFIKVAQPTDLFGNPSFLLSVRTTDGVGIEPIDSLQTLFDGAHDCSGVGIGDNTSFDSHFSIFPNPAHEFLEVQNKAYGSYRLEMLDLIGHVVRKSQLNNQLQINISTLPRGLYFVRISNDSQTWVSKLVIN
;
A
#
# COMPACT_ATOMS: atom_id res chain seq x y z
N MET A 1 28.87 20.01 -12.65
CA MET A 1 29.18 18.90 -11.72
C MET A 1 27.90 18.56 -10.99
N TYR A 2 27.37 17.35 -11.17
CA TYR A 2 26.22 16.87 -10.40
C TYR A 2 26.68 16.52 -8.99
N GLY A 3 26.02 17.09 -7.98
CA GLY A 3 26.27 16.75 -6.58
C GLY A 3 24.99 16.23 -5.97
N SER A 4 24.95 14.92 -5.69
CA SER A 4 23.92 14.29 -4.88
C SER A 4 24.53 13.93 -3.53
N ASP A 5 24.08 14.59 -2.47
CA ASP A 5 24.43 14.22 -1.10
C ASP A 5 23.24 13.47 -0.50
N ILE A 6 23.44 12.18 -0.22
CA ILE A 6 22.47 11.33 0.45
C ILE A 6 23.06 10.95 1.81
N LYS A 7 22.49 11.46 2.90
CA LYS A 7 22.88 11.10 4.26
C LYS A 7 21.77 10.30 4.92
N PHE A 8 22.03 9.01 5.16
CA PHE A 8 21.14 8.13 5.92
C PHE A 8 21.62 8.00 7.36
N LYS A 9 20.71 8.20 8.32
CA LYS A 9 20.85 7.65 9.67
C LYS A 9 19.67 6.72 9.89
N HIS A 10 19.95 5.47 10.27
CA HIS A 10 18.97 4.39 10.36
C HIS A 10 17.71 4.83 11.15
N ILE A 11 16.55 4.84 10.48
CA ILE A 11 15.26 5.20 11.07
C ILE A 11 14.52 3.89 11.41
N PRO A 12 14.06 3.66 12.65
CA PRO A 12 13.21 2.51 12.97
C PRO A 12 11.79 2.68 12.42
N LEU A 13 11.18 1.54 12.07
CA LEU A 13 9.99 1.30 11.23
C LEU A 13 8.65 1.97 11.60
N ASN A 14 8.62 2.97 12.48
CA ASN A 14 7.39 3.66 12.92
C ASN A 14 7.16 5.02 12.22
N PHE A 15 7.59 5.13 10.96
CA PHE A 15 7.54 6.36 10.15
C PHE A 15 6.12 6.70 9.63
N PHE A 16 5.21 5.71 9.59
CA PHE A 16 3.87 5.85 9.00
C PHE A 16 2.94 6.84 9.73
N THR A 17 3.19 7.13 11.01
CA THR A 17 2.33 8.04 11.79
C THR A 17 2.65 9.52 11.54
N MET A 18 3.84 9.85 11.01
CA MET A 18 4.24 11.24 10.74
C MET A 18 3.79 11.75 9.36
N ILE A 19 3.62 10.88 8.37
CA ILE A 19 3.27 11.28 6.99
C ILE A 19 1.85 11.88 6.90
N LYS A 20 0.90 11.45 7.76
CA LYS A 20 -0.43 12.06 7.82
C LYS A 20 -0.42 13.53 8.27
N LYS A 21 0.66 14.03 8.86
CA LYS A 21 0.83 15.44 9.24
C LYS A 21 1.53 16.29 8.16
N LEU A 22 2.15 15.67 7.15
CA LEU A 22 2.99 16.36 6.17
C LEU A 22 2.22 16.91 4.95
N GLN A 23 1.01 16.40 4.65
CA GLN A 23 0.17 16.91 3.55
C GLN A 23 -0.22 18.39 3.71
N THR A 24 -0.10 18.97 4.91
CA THR A 24 -0.40 20.39 5.15
C THR A 24 0.81 21.31 4.93
N ILE A 25 2.05 20.77 4.91
CA ILE A 25 3.27 21.59 4.83
C ILE A 25 3.76 21.77 3.38
N LEU A 26 3.40 20.85 2.47
CA LEU A 26 3.86 20.84 1.07
C LEU A 26 3.35 22.04 0.23
N ILE A 27 2.37 22.81 0.73
CA ILE A 27 1.81 23.95 -0.02
C ILE A 27 2.60 25.25 0.22
N ILE A 28 3.44 25.33 1.25
CA ILE A 28 4.05 26.62 1.65
C ILE A 28 5.39 26.89 0.94
N SER A 29 6.11 25.89 0.44
CA SER A 29 7.45 26.10 -0.15
C SER A 29 7.45 26.53 -1.63
N SER A 30 6.30 26.56 -2.31
CA SER A 30 6.23 26.98 -3.72
C SER A 30 6.10 28.50 -3.91
N LEU A 31 6.03 29.30 -2.84
CA LEU A 31 5.73 30.73 -2.91
C LEU A 31 6.79 31.60 -2.22
N LEU A 32 8.07 31.44 -2.54
CA LEU A 32 9.06 32.48 -2.25
C LEU A 32 10.28 32.39 -3.17
N ALA A 33 10.07 32.64 -4.46
CA ALA A 33 11.15 32.94 -5.41
C ALA A 33 10.88 34.29 -6.08
N PHE A 34 11.01 35.37 -5.29
CA PHE A 34 11.07 36.73 -5.83
C PHE A 34 12.54 37.12 -6.00
N SER A 35 12.99 37.15 -7.26
CA SER A 35 14.06 38.00 -7.79
C SER A 35 15.40 38.01 -7.03
N MET A 36 16.33 37.13 -7.42
CA MET A 36 17.74 37.47 -7.67
C MET A 36 18.31 36.47 -8.70
N GLN A 37 19.09 36.93 -9.67
CA GLN A 37 19.81 36.07 -10.62
C GLN A 37 20.73 35.08 -9.89
N ALA A 38 20.25 33.87 -9.65
CA ALA A 38 21.04 32.71 -9.26
C ALA A 38 20.57 31.54 -10.12
N GLN A 39 21.40 31.17 -11.09
CA GLN A 39 21.10 30.28 -12.21
C GLN A 39 21.28 28.80 -11.84
N ASP A 40 20.86 28.45 -10.62
CA ASP A 40 20.94 27.12 -10.03
C ASP A 40 19.60 26.80 -9.37
N THR A 41 18.99 25.69 -9.77
CA THR A 41 17.78 25.17 -9.15
C THR A 41 18.13 24.07 -8.16
N PHE A 42 17.47 24.05 -7.01
CA PHE A 42 17.69 23.04 -5.98
C PHE A 42 16.36 22.59 -5.37
N SER A 43 16.27 21.31 -5.05
CA SER A 43 15.15 20.69 -4.37
C SER A 43 15.66 19.88 -3.19
N PHE A 44 14.95 19.89 -2.07
CA PHE A 44 15.33 19.08 -0.90
C PHE A 44 14.12 18.62 -0.10
N ILE A 45 14.25 17.46 0.55
CA ILE A 45 13.36 16.96 1.60
C ILE A 45 14.18 16.83 2.89
N LYS A 46 13.69 17.43 3.97
CA LYS A 46 14.31 17.36 5.30
C LYS A 46 13.26 16.93 6.33
N VAL A 47 13.54 15.85 7.07
CA VAL A 47 12.68 15.38 8.17
C VAL A 47 13.50 15.33 9.45
N ALA A 48 13.02 16.04 10.47
CA ALA A 48 13.62 16.06 11.80
C ALA A 48 12.75 15.31 12.81
N GLN A 49 13.37 14.51 13.66
CA GLN A 49 12.76 13.87 14.82
C GLN A 49 13.04 14.68 16.09
N PRO A 50 12.20 14.59 17.14
CA PRO A 50 12.42 15.28 18.41
C PRO A 50 13.77 14.97 19.08
N THR A 51 14.37 13.82 18.73
CA THR A 51 15.67 13.35 19.22
C THR A 51 16.86 13.85 18.39
N ASP A 52 16.64 14.61 17.33
CA ASP A 52 17.70 15.09 16.45
C ASP A 52 18.49 16.24 17.09
N LEU A 53 19.80 16.21 16.90
CA LEU A 53 20.67 17.35 17.23
C LEU A 53 20.42 18.48 16.23
N PHE A 54 20.51 19.72 16.71
CA PHE A 54 20.38 20.90 15.86
C PHE A 54 21.36 20.83 14.67
N GLY A 55 20.83 21.02 13.45
CA GLY A 55 21.62 20.93 12.21
C GLY A 55 21.82 19.52 11.66
N ASN A 56 21.40 18.46 12.35
CA ASN A 56 21.57 17.07 11.91
C ASN A 56 20.22 16.31 11.86
N PRO A 57 19.43 16.49 10.80
CA PRO A 57 18.12 15.84 10.66
C PRO A 57 18.26 14.33 10.44
N SER A 58 17.28 13.57 10.91
CA SER A 58 17.14 12.12 10.70
C SER A 58 17.06 11.74 9.22
N PHE A 59 16.50 12.61 8.37
CA PHE A 59 16.48 12.42 6.92
C PHE A 59 16.75 13.74 6.20
N LEU A 60 17.68 13.70 5.24
CA LEU A 60 17.96 14.79 4.33
C LEU A 60 18.27 14.21 2.95
N LEU A 61 17.44 14.59 1.98
CA LEU A 61 17.66 14.33 0.57
C LEU A 61 17.72 15.67 -0.15
N SER A 62 18.76 15.92 -0.93
CA SER A 62 18.90 17.16 -1.68
C SER A 62 19.45 16.89 -3.07
N VAL A 63 18.87 17.55 -4.06
CA VAL A 63 19.31 17.55 -5.45
C VAL A 63 19.55 18.98 -5.88
N ARG A 64 20.68 19.21 -6.55
CA ARG A 64 21.02 20.47 -7.18
C ARG A 64 21.26 20.26 -8.67
N THR A 65 20.64 21.09 -9.49
CA THR A 65 20.78 21.10 -10.94
C THR A 65 21.22 22.47 -11.43
N THR A 66 22.04 22.47 -12.47
CA THR A 66 22.40 23.68 -13.21
C THR A 66 21.40 23.91 -14.34
N ASP A 67 21.12 25.16 -14.70
CA ASP A 67 20.18 25.47 -15.78
C ASP A 67 20.60 24.89 -17.14
N GLY A 68 19.61 24.59 -18.00
CA GLY A 68 19.82 24.14 -19.38
C GLY A 68 19.92 22.62 -19.57
N VAL A 69 19.83 21.84 -18.49
CA VAL A 69 19.85 20.37 -18.55
C VAL A 69 18.46 19.79 -18.81
N GLY A 70 17.40 20.59 -18.68
CA GLY A 70 16.01 20.18 -18.94
C GLY A 70 15.47 19.15 -17.95
N ILE A 71 16.15 18.94 -16.82
CA ILE A 71 15.71 18.07 -15.73
C ILE A 71 15.30 18.97 -14.58
N GLU A 72 14.04 18.89 -14.17
CA GLU A 72 13.59 19.56 -12.96
C GLU A 72 14.12 18.77 -11.75
N PRO A 73 14.81 19.41 -10.78
CA PRO A 73 15.42 18.72 -9.65
C PRO A 73 14.40 17.99 -8.77
N ILE A 74 13.10 18.28 -8.90
CA ILE A 74 12.02 17.55 -8.23
C ILE A 74 11.85 16.12 -8.75
N ASP A 75 12.01 15.88 -10.06
CA ASP A 75 11.88 14.53 -10.66
C ASP A 75 13.01 13.60 -10.18
N SER A 76 14.21 14.16 -10.12
CA SER A 76 15.38 13.47 -9.56
C SER A 76 15.20 13.20 -8.08
N LEU A 77 14.60 14.13 -7.34
CA LEU A 77 14.33 13.96 -5.93
C LEU A 77 13.29 12.86 -5.69
N GLN A 78 12.23 12.81 -6.50
CA GLN A 78 11.22 11.75 -6.41
C GLN A 78 11.83 10.37 -6.66
N THR A 79 12.64 10.23 -7.70
CA THR A 79 13.36 8.99 -8.00
C THR A 79 14.25 8.54 -6.83
N LEU A 80 14.99 9.48 -6.23
CA LEU A 80 15.84 9.20 -5.07
C LEU A 80 15.03 8.88 -3.81
N PHE A 81 13.86 9.50 -3.64
CA PHE A 81 12.97 9.24 -2.52
C PHE A 81 12.37 7.82 -2.62
N ASP A 82 11.87 7.44 -3.79
CA ASP A 82 11.30 6.10 -4.04
C ASP A 82 12.36 5.00 -3.87
N GLY A 83 13.61 5.24 -4.31
CA GLY A 83 14.71 4.29 -4.10
C GLY A 83 15.17 4.19 -2.63
N ALA A 84 15.05 5.27 -1.86
CA ALA A 84 15.40 5.32 -0.45
C ALA A 84 14.30 4.75 0.48
N HIS A 85 13.05 4.86 0.04
CA HIS A 85 11.87 4.42 0.76
C HIS A 85 11.07 3.50 -0.14
N ASP A 86 11.47 2.24 -0.16
CA ASP A 86 10.64 1.17 -0.71
C ASP A 86 9.38 1.09 0.15
N CYS A 87 8.39 1.88 -0.23
CA CYS A 87 7.05 1.77 0.31
C CYS A 87 6.49 0.47 -0.24
N SER A 88 6.79 -0.65 0.44
CA SER A 88 6.06 -1.89 0.26
C SER A 88 4.59 -1.56 0.54
N GLY A 89 3.84 -1.29 -0.52
CA GLY A 89 2.45 -0.93 -0.40
C GLY A 89 1.77 -2.03 0.39
N VAL A 90 1.08 -1.66 1.47
CA VAL A 90 0.07 -2.52 2.10
C VAL A 90 -1.16 -2.57 1.18
N GLY A 91 -0.92 -2.94 -0.08
CA GLY A 91 -1.93 -3.51 -0.94
C GLY A 91 -2.12 -4.95 -0.49
N ILE A 92 -3.36 -5.43 -0.52
CA ILE A 92 -3.63 -6.87 -0.57
C ILE A 92 -2.86 -7.36 -1.80
N GLY A 93 -1.69 -7.96 -1.57
CA GLY A 93 -0.79 -8.37 -2.64
C GLY A 93 -1.55 -9.22 -3.64
N ASP A 94 -1.26 -9.03 -4.93
CA ASP A 94 -1.87 -9.80 -6.00
C ASP A 94 -1.91 -11.27 -5.60
N ASN A 95 -3.11 -11.84 -5.72
CA ASN A 95 -3.59 -13.07 -5.13
C ASN A 95 -2.96 -14.32 -5.77
N THR A 96 -1.66 -14.28 -6.05
CA THR A 96 -0.84 -15.35 -6.64
C THR A 96 -0.88 -16.64 -5.82
N SER A 97 -1.36 -16.60 -4.57
CA SER A 97 -1.59 -17.76 -3.71
C SER A 97 -3.05 -18.23 -3.60
N PHE A 98 -4.07 -17.45 -3.95
CA PHE A 98 -5.47 -17.91 -3.77
C PHE A 98 -5.87 -18.90 -4.86
N ASP A 99 -5.72 -18.52 -6.13
CA ASP A 99 -6.24 -19.30 -7.27
C ASP A 99 -5.52 -20.65 -7.47
N SER A 100 -4.30 -20.75 -6.93
CA SER A 100 -3.52 -22.00 -6.87
C SER A 100 -4.08 -23.00 -5.87
N HIS A 101 -4.75 -22.53 -4.80
CA HIS A 101 -5.27 -23.39 -3.74
C HIS A 101 -6.79 -23.52 -3.78
N PHE A 102 -7.50 -22.51 -4.27
CA PHE A 102 -8.96 -22.43 -4.23
C PHE A 102 -9.53 -21.90 -5.54
N SER A 103 -10.81 -22.14 -5.77
CA SER A 103 -11.56 -21.48 -6.85
C SER A 103 -12.96 -21.17 -6.36
N ILE A 104 -13.43 -19.97 -6.69
CA ILE A 104 -14.75 -19.47 -6.30
C ILE A 104 -15.49 -19.10 -7.57
N PHE A 105 -16.68 -19.67 -7.76
CA PHE A 105 -17.51 -19.38 -8.92
C PHE A 105 -19.00 -19.64 -8.64
N PRO A 106 -19.91 -19.01 -9.40
CA PRO A 106 -19.64 -17.90 -10.30
C PRO A 106 -19.26 -16.63 -9.53
N ASN A 107 -18.52 -15.73 -10.16
CA ASN A 107 -18.27 -14.38 -9.65
C ASN A 107 -18.41 -13.40 -10.84
N PRO A 108 -19.46 -12.55 -10.91
CA PRO A 108 -20.49 -12.34 -9.89
C PRO A 108 -21.41 -13.55 -9.63
N ALA A 109 -21.90 -13.68 -8.39
CA ALA A 109 -22.80 -14.74 -7.95
C ALA A 109 -24.24 -14.21 -7.75
N HIS A 110 -25.23 -15.10 -7.81
CA HIS A 110 -26.64 -14.75 -7.67
C HIS A 110 -27.30 -15.51 -6.51
N GLU A 111 -27.57 -16.80 -6.69
CA GLU A 111 -28.29 -17.61 -5.69
C GLU A 111 -27.39 -18.58 -4.94
N PHE A 112 -26.35 -19.08 -5.61
CA PHE A 112 -25.40 -20.02 -5.06
C PHE A 112 -23.97 -19.58 -5.37
N LEU A 113 -23.09 -19.94 -4.44
CA LEU A 113 -21.65 -19.83 -4.56
C LEU A 113 -21.05 -21.23 -4.44
N GLU A 114 -20.19 -21.60 -5.38
CA GLU A 114 -19.37 -22.78 -5.28
C GLU A 114 -17.94 -22.40 -4.95
N VAL A 115 -17.37 -23.11 -3.98
CA VAL A 115 -15.97 -23.00 -3.60
C VAL A 115 -15.33 -24.36 -3.70
N GLN A 116 -14.31 -24.46 -4.55
CA GLN A 116 -13.49 -25.66 -4.73
C GLN A 116 -12.15 -25.48 -4.03
N ASN A 117 -11.75 -26.50 -3.29
CA ASN A 117 -10.45 -26.62 -2.68
C ASN A 117 -9.57 -27.54 -3.52
N LYS A 118 -8.48 -26.98 -4.04
CA LYS A 118 -7.43 -27.69 -4.78
C LYS A 118 -6.29 -28.13 -3.87
N ALA A 119 -6.25 -27.63 -2.63
CA ALA A 119 -5.26 -27.97 -1.63
C ALA A 119 -5.70 -29.16 -0.76
N TYR A 120 -4.73 -29.84 -0.16
CA TYR A 120 -5.01 -30.89 0.81
C TYR A 120 -5.47 -30.30 2.15
N GLY A 121 -6.45 -30.94 2.77
CA GLY A 121 -6.91 -30.62 4.13
C GLY A 121 -8.29 -29.99 4.20
N SER A 122 -8.65 -29.58 5.43
CA SER A 122 -9.93 -28.99 5.78
C SER A 122 -9.72 -27.55 6.22
N TYR A 123 -10.53 -26.64 5.69
CA TYR A 123 -10.39 -25.21 5.92
C TYR A 123 -11.68 -24.62 6.48
N ARG A 124 -11.55 -23.58 7.30
CA ARG A 124 -12.66 -22.74 7.75
C ARG A 124 -12.91 -21.68 6.69
N LEU A 125 -14.13 -21.65 6.16
CA LEU A 125 -14.60 -20.63 5.24
C LEU A 125 -15.54 -19.67 5.96
N GLU A 126 -15.28 -18.37 5.83
CA GLU A 126 -16.10 -17.30 6.35
C GLU A 126 -16.39 -16.29 5.25
N MET A 127 -17.65 -15.87 5.12
CA MET A 127 -18.01 -14.73 4.27
C MET A 127 -18.20 -13.50 5.14
N LEU A 128 -17.62 -12.39 4.71
CA LEU A 128 -17.53 -11.13 5.43
C LEU A 128 -18.19 -10.02 4.61
N ASP A 129 -18.94 -9.14 5.27
CA ASP A 129 -19.39 -7.88 4.65
C ASP A 129 -18.25 -6.85 4.54
N LEU A 130 -18.55 -5.67 4.01
CA LEU A 130 -17.60 -4.55 3.86
C LEU A 130 -17.01 -4.03 5.17
N ILE A 131 -17.70 -4.25 6.28
CA ILE A 131 -17.31 -3.78 7.62
C ILE A 131 -16.53 -4.90 8.34
N GLY A 132 -16.50 -6.11 7.78
CA GLY A 132 -15.82 -7.29 8.33
C GLY A 132 -16.71 -8.16 9.23
N HIS A 133 -18.03 -7.96 9.24
CA HIS A 133 -18.94 -8.84 9.96
C HIS A 133 -19.05 -10.18 9.23
N VAL A 134 -18.95 -11.27 9.97
CA VAL A 134 -19.12 -12.61 9.40
C VAL A 134 -20.61 -12.89 9.17
N VAL A 135 -21.01 -12.97 7.90
CA VAL A 135 -22.39 -13.25 7.49
C VAL A 135 -22.66 -14.74 7.29
N ARG A 136 -21.62 -15.54 7.01
CA ARG A 136 -21.71 -17.01 6.92
C ARG A 136 -20.40 -17.67 7.36
N LYS A 137 -20.53 -18.88 7.92
CA LYS A 137 -19.41 -19.77 8.28
C LYS A 137 -19.70 -21.18 7.82
N SER A 138 -18.71 -21.83 7.26
CA SER A 138 -18.77 -23.21 6.80
C SER A 138 -17.41 -23.89 6.90
N GLN A 139 -17.40 -25.22 6.90
CA GLN A 139 -16.18 -25.99 6.68
C GLN A 139 -16.04 -26.31 5.19
N LEU A 140 -14.86 -26.05 4.64
CA LEU A 140 -14.49 -26.38 3.26
C LEU A 140 -13.53 -27.57 3.27
N ASN A 141 -14.00 -28.71 2.78
CA ASN A 141 -13.17 -29.87 2.51
C ASN A 141 -12.76 -29.86 1.03
N ASN A 142 -13.37 -30.66 0.15
CA ASN A 142 -13.06 -30.67 -1.28
C ASN A 142 -13.83 -29.60 -2.06
N GLN A 143 -15.14 -29.54 -1.84
CA GLN A 143 -16.04 -28.62 -2.50
C GLN A 143 -17.16 -28.25 -1.54
N LEU A 144 -17.62 -27.01 -1.64
CA LEU A 144 -18.72 -26.51 -0.84
C LEU A 144 -19.62 -25.64 -1.72
N GLN A 145 -20.91 -25.93 -1.70
CA GLN A 145 -21.92 -25.05 -2.27
C GLN A 145 -22.63 -24.30 -1.15
N ILE A 146 -22.74 -22.98 -1.28
CA ILE A 146 -23.35 -22.09 -0.30
C ILE A 146 -24.53 -21.39 -0.95
N ASN A 147 -25.71 -21.51 -0.34
CA ASN A 147 -26.86 -20.70 -0.73
C ASN A 147 -26.67 -19.26 -0.20
N ILE A 148 -26.65 -18.31 -1.12
CA ILE A 148 -26.45 -16.88 -0.88
C ILE A 148 -27.67 -16.03 -1.23
N SER A 149 -28.81 -16.64 -1.62
CA SER A 149 -30.01 -15.92 -2.06
C SER A 149 -30.62 -15.03 -0.95
N THR A 150 -30.29 -15.31 0.31
CA THR A 150 -30.70 -14.52 1.47
C THR A 150 -29.81 -13.32 1.77
N LEU A 151 -28.65 -13.20 1.10
CA LEU A 151 -27.72 -12.11 1.32
C LEU A 151 -28.06 -10.92 0.43
N PRO A 152 -27.98 -9.68 0.95
CA PRO A 152 -28.12 -8.48 0.12
C PRO A 152 -27.09 -8.45 -0.99
N ARG A 153 -27.48 -7.92 -2.14
CA ARG A 153 -26.57 -7.67 -3.27
C ARG A 153 -25.48 -6.69 -2.84
N GLY A 154 -24.27 -6.92 -3.31
CA GLY A 154 -23.14 -6.06 -2.98
C GLY A 154 -21.80 -6.79 -2.97
N LEU A 155 -20.84 -6.15 -2.32
CA LEU A 155 -19.47 -6.60 -2.23
C LEU A 155 -19.22 -7.35 -0.92
N TYR A 156 -18.60 -8.52 -1.03
CA TYR A 156 -18.24 -9.38 0.10
C TYR A 156 -16.80 -9.86 -0.03
N PHE A 157 -16.24 -10.32 1.08
CA PHE A 157 -14.98 -11.03 1.11
C PHE A 157 -15.20 -12.48 1.56
N VAL A 158 -14.60 -13.42 0.83
CA VAL A 158 -14.52 -14.83 1.23
C VAL A 158 -13.15 -15.04 1.85
N ARG A 159 -13.13 -15.34 3.15
CA ARG A 159 -11.94 -15.70 3.91
C ARG A 159 -11.90 -17.20 4.10
N ILE A 160 -10.81 -17.83 3.65
CA ILE A 160 -10.53 -19.24 3.84
C ILE A 160 -9.29 -19.33 4.74
N SER A 161 -9.32 -20.15 5.78
CA SER A 161 -8.20 -20.24 6.73
C SER A 161 -8.07 -21.63 7.34
N ASN A 162 -6.85 -21.97 7.71
CA ASN A 162 -6.56 -23.08 8.64
C ASN A 162 -5.82 -22.50 9.86
N ASP A 163 -5.04 -23.31 10.58
CA ASP A 163 -4.32 -22.87 11.77
C ASP A 163 -3.02 -22.11 11.45
N SER A 164 -2.53 -22.17 10.21
CA SER A 164 -1.25 -21.56 9.81
C SER A 164 -1.40 -20.43 8.79
N GLN A 165 -2.42 -20.49 7.95
CA GLN A 165 -2.55 -19.64 6.75
C GLN A 165 -3.98 -19.15 6.58
N THR A 166 -4.10 -17.97 5.98
CA THR A 166 -5.37 -17.32 5.66
C THR A 166 -5.29 -16.72 4.27
N TRP A 167 -6.33 -16.97 3.49
CA TRP A 167 -6.52 -16.46 2.14
C TRP A 167 -7.82 -15.67 2.07
N VAL A 168 -7.83 -14.59 1.30
CA VAL A 168 -9.00 -13.73 1.14
C VAL A 168 -9.23 -13.50 -0.35
N SER A 169 -10.48 -13.62 -0.78
CA SER A 169 -10.89 -13.30 -2.14
C SER A 169 -12.14 -12.43 -2.13
N LYS A 170 -12.26 -11.58 -3.15
CA LYS A 170 -13.39 -10.68 -3.35
C LYS A 170 -14.52 -11.40 -4.08
N LEU A 171 -15.75 -11.23 -3.60
CA LEU A 171 -16.96 -11.77 -4.21
C LEU A 171 -17.98 -10.65 -4.47
N VAL A 172 -18.57 -10.64 -5.66
CA VAL A 172 -19.69 -9.76 -6.01
C VAL A 172 -20.98 -10.58 -6.05
N ILE A 173 -22.02 -10.14 -5.34
CA ILE A 173 -23.37 -10.75 -5.35
C ILE A 173 -24.35 -9.79 -6.04
N ASN A 174 -25.12 -10.29 -7.01
CA ASN A 174 -26.02 -9.54 -7.89
C ASN A 174 -27.50 -9.87 -7.72
#